data_AF-A0A956DM52-F1
#
_entry.id   AF-A0A956DM52-F1
#
_cell.length_a   1.000
_cell.length_b   1.000
_cell.length_c   1.000
_cell.angle_alpha   90.00
_cell.angle_beta   90.00
_cell.angle_gamma   90.00
#
_symmetry.space_group_name_H-M   'P 1'
#
loop_
_entity.id
_entity.type
_entity.pdbx_description
1 polymer ?
#
loop_
_entity_poly.entity_id
_entity_poly.type
_entity_poly.pdbx_seq_one_letter_code
_entity_poly.pdbx_strand_id
1 'polypeptide(L)'
;MATLTCPAEGPDRDGVYRLVWTAPEGQAVELVEHHAGRARTIYAGRDRAATVTGRHGGDYRYALVVDGGAAAPDCLVTVEPHSLPVAFGFFTVGLAVTLLTVTMVVRGHRAHRRGLIG
;
A
#
# COMPACT_ATOMS: atom_id res chain seq x y z
N MET A 1 -27.55 9.28 13.96
CA MET A 1 -26.77 8.04 13.79
C MET A 1 -25.50 8.40 13.05
N ALA A 2 -24.35 7.89 13.45
CA ALA A 2 -23.12 8.09 12.70
C ALA A 2 -22.98 6.99 11.64
N THR A 3 -22.39 7.33 10.51
CA THR A 3 -22.19 6.39 9.39
C THR A 3 -20.81 6.60 8.81
N LEU A 4 -20.06 5.52 8.63
CA LEU A 4 -18.75 5.55 7.99
C LEU A 4 -18.90 5.19 6.50
N THR A 5 -18.29 5.97 5.63
CA THR A 5 -18.26 5.75 4.19
C THR A 5 -16.88 5.25 3.79
N CYS A 6 -16.84 4.10 3.14
CA CYS A 6 -15.61 3.54 2.59
C CYS A 6 -15.07 4.33 1.40
N PRO A 7 -13.77 4.20 1.10
CA PRO A 7 -13.22 4.59 -0.18
C PRO A 7 -13.97 3.86 -1.31
N ALA A 8 -13.95 4.45 -2.52
CA ALA A 8 -14.63 3.89 -3.69
C ALA A 8 -14.24 2.42 -3.95
N GLU A 9 -15.16 1.66 -4.56
CA GLU A 9 -15.03 0.21 -4.71
C GLU A 9 -13.73 -0.22 -5.40
N GLY A 10 -13.00 -1.12 -4.73
CA GLY A 10 -11.79 -1.77 -5.24
C GLY A 10 -10.66 -1.80 -4.20
N PRO A 11 -9.65 -2.67 -4.40
CA PRO A 11 -8.48 -2.68 -3.55
C PRO A 11 -7.66 -1.41 -3.77
N ASP A 12 -7.24 -0.82 -2.66
CA ASP A 12 -6.32 0.32 -2.65
C ASP A 12 -4.91 -0.13 -3.04
N ARG A 13 -4.18 0.67 -3.82
CA ARG A 13 -2.90 0.22 -4.44
C ARG A 13 -1.67 0.80 -3.78
N ASP A 14 -1.80 1.92 -3.07
CA ASP A 14 -0.67 2.69 -2.54
C ASP A 14 -0.70 2.83 -1.01
N GLY A 15 -1.74 2.31 -0.36
CA GLY A 15 -1.92 2.42 1.08
C GLY A 15 -2.39 3.81 1.51
N VAL A 16 -2.98 4.59 0.59
CA VAL A 16 -3.41 5.98 0.81
C VAL A 16 -4.87 6.14 0.41
N TYR A 17 -5.74 6.34 1.39
CA TYR A 17 -7.17 6.52 1.16
C TYR A 17 -7.80 7.45 2.18
N ARG A 18 -8.92 8.04 1.78
CA ARG A 18 -9.72 8.93 2.61
C ARG A 18 -10.94 8.21 3.14
N LEU A 19 -11.10 8.22 4.45
CA LEU A 19 -12.31 7.79 5.14
C LEU A 19 -13.14 9.03 5.47
N VAL A 20 -14.45 8.94 5.20
CA VAL A 20 -15.40 10.04 5.42
C VAL A 20 -16.55 9.49 6.24
N TRP A 21 -17.10 10.28 7.14
CA TRP A 21 -18.22 9.85 7.97
C TRP A 21 -19.19 11.00 8.26
N THR A 22 -20.41 10.62 8.63
CA THR A 22 -21.40 11.53 9.20
C THR A 22 -21.49 11.26 10.70
N ALA A 23 -21.63 12.32 11.49
CA ALA A 23 -21.86 12.26 12.93
C ALA A 23 -22.73 13.45 13.34
N PRO A 24 -23.52 13.33 14.43
CA PRO A 24 -24.27 14.45 14.98
C PRO A 24 -23.38 15.66 15.28
N GLU A 25 -23.95 16.85 15.18
CA GLU A 25 -23.20 18.09 15.31
C GLU A 25 -22.63 18.27 16.72
N GLY A 26 -21.36 18.68 16.81
CA GLY A 26 -20.65 18.90 18.07
C GLY A 26 -20.09 17.65 18.76
N GLN A 27 -20.43 16.44 18.30
CA GLN A 27 -19.95 15.19 18.91
C GLN A 27 -18.51 14.87 18.50
N ALA A 28 -17.76 14.29 19.43
CA ALA A 28 -16.44 13.76 19.15
C ALA A 28 -16.57 12.32 18.64
N VAL A 29 -15.69 11.99 17.70
CA VAL A 29 -15.62 10.66 17.11
C VAL A 29 -14.21 10.11 17.23
N GLU A 30 -14.11 8.82 17.47
CA GLU A 30 -12.88 8.07 17.38
C GLU A 30 -12.97 7.10 16.20
N LEU A 31 -11.93 7.09 15.39
CA LEU A 31 -11.78 6.15 14.30
C LEU A 31 -10.85 5.02 14.76
N VAL A 32 -11.42 3.83 14.90
CA VAL A 32 -10.68 2.63 15.32
C VAL A 32 -10.39 1.79 14.10
N GLU A 33 -9.12 1.46 13.93
CA GLU A 33 -8.64 0.51 12.95
C GLU A 33 -8.43 -0.86 13.57
N HIS A 34 -8.88 -1.89 12.88
CA HIS A 34 -8.60 -3.29 13.16
C HIS A 34 -7.77 -3.89 12.03
N HIS A 35 -6.59 -4.38 12.37
CA HIS A 35 -5.68 -5.05 11.44
C HIS A 35 -4.90 -6.15 12.17
N ALA A 36 -4.78 -7.34 11.54
CA ALA A 36 -4.03 -8.48 12.08
C ALA A 36 -4.36 -8.82 13.55
N GLY A 37 -5.64 -8.76 13.92
CA GLY A 37 -6.12 -9.05 15.28
C GLY A 37 -5.83 -7.97 16.33
N ARG A 38 -5.29 -6.82 15.92
CA ARG A 38 -5.06 -5.66 16.81
C ARG A 38 -6.02 -4.54 16.46
N ALA A 39 -6.52 -3.86 17.49
CA ALA A 39 -7.32 -2.65 17.36
C ALA A 39 -6.50 -1.43 17.82
N ARG A 40 -6.60 -0.31 17.11
CA ARG A 40 -5.98 0.96 17.51
C ARG A 40 -6.79 2.16 17.06
N THR A 41 -6.89 3.17 17.91
CA THR A 41 -7.46 4.47 17.52
C THR A 41 -6.44 5.23 16.67
N ILE A 42 -6.83 5.58 15.44
CA ILE A 42 -5.98 6.30 14.49
C ILE A 42 -6.36 7.78 14.35
N TYR A 43 -7.54 8.14 14.85
CA TYR A 43 -8.02 9.51 14.87
C TYR A 43 -9.02 9.70 16.01
N ALA A 44 -9.00 10.86 16.66
CA ALA A 44 -9.97 11.29 17.67
C ALA A 44 -10.18 12.80 17.53
N GLY A 45 -11.44 13.23 17.37
CA GLY A 45 -11.74 14.65 17.18
C GLY A 45 -13.16 14.90 16.67
N ARG A 46 -13.40 16.06 16.06
CA ARG A 46 -14.73 16.47 15.55
C ARG A 46 -14.81 16.59 14.03
N ASP A 47 -13.69 16.39 13.32
CA ASP A 47 -13.67 16.32 11.87
C ASP A 47 -14.55 15.18 11.34
N ARG A 48 -14.92 15.30 10.07
CA ARG A 48 -15.80 14.36 9.35
C ARG A 48 -15.06 13.48 8.35
N ALA A 49 -13.73 13.54 8.34
CA ALA A 49 -12.89 12.74 7.48
C ALA A 49 -11.48 12.63 8.03
N ALA A 50 -10.81 11.53 7.71
CA ALA A 50 -9.38 11.33 7.95
C ALA A 50 -8.73 10.74 6.69
N THR A 51 -7.50 11.19 6.42
CA THR A 51 -6.67 10.58 5.39
C THR A 51 -5.76 9.55 6.06
N VAL A 52 -5.92 8.29 5.66
CA VAL A 52 -5.07 7.18 6.12
C VAL A 52 -3.93 7.04 5.12
N THR A 53 -2.71 6.88 5.64
CA THR A 53 -1.50 6.68 4.83
C THR A 53 -0.63 5.58 5.44
N GLY A 54 0.33 5.09 4.65
CA GLY A 54 1.35 4.16 5.13
C GLY A 54 0.86 2.74 5.38
N ARG A 55 -0.20 2.32 4.70
CA ARG A 55 -0.74 0.96 4.81
C ARG A 55 -0.03 0.01 3.87
N HIS A 56 0.52 -1.05 4.44
CA HIS A 56 1.07 -2.16 3.68
C HIS A 56 -0.06 -3.11 3.28
N GLY A 57 0.21 -3.99 2.31
CA GLY A 57 -0.78 -4.91 1.79
C GLY A 57 -1.49 -5.73 2.88
N GLY A 58 -2.81 -5.84 2.77
CA GLY A 58 -3.66 -6.56 3.72
C GLY A 58 -5.02 -5.91 3.94
N ASP A 59 -5.82 -6.54 4.79
CA ASP A 59 -7.17 -6.10 5.12
C ASP A 59 -7.19 -5.21 6.36
N TYR A 60 -7.88 -4.08 6.25
CA TYR A 60 -8.09 -3.11 7.32
C TYR A 60 -9.59 -2.91 7.53
N ARG A 61 -10.07 -3.17 8.74
CA ARG A 61 -11.45 -2.87 9.13
C ARG A 61 -11.50 -1.61 9.97
N TYR A 62 -12.47 -0.75 9.69
CA TYR A 62 -12.66 0.51 10.38
C TYR A 62 -14.00 0.56 11.08
N ALA A 63 -13.99 1.10 12.29
CA ALA A 63 -15.17 1.33 13.10
C ALA A 63 -15.16 2.78 13.62
N LEU A 64 -16.34 3.39 13.67
CA LEU A 64 -16.53 4.69 14.30
C LEU A 64 -17.09 4.51 15.71
N VAL A 65 -16.49 5.19 16.68
CA VAL A 65 -17.01 5.34 18.04
C VAL A 65 -17.43 6.78 18.21
N VAL A 66 -18.63 7.02 18.74
CA VAL A 66 -19.16 8.36 18.98
C VAL A 66 -19.37 8.54 20.47
N ASP A 67 -18.76 9.57 21.07
CA ASP A 67 -18.83 9.88 22.51
C ASP A 67 -18.65 8.65 23.43
N GLY A 68 -17.76 7.72 23.07
CA GLY A 68 -17.50 6.50 23.84
C GLY A 68 -18.57 5.39 23.73
N GLY A 69 -19.52 5.53 22.80
CA GLY A 69 -20.54 4.54 22.50
C GLY A 69 -20.02 3.28 21.78
N ALA A 70 -20.94 2.39 21.40
CA ALA A 70 -20.58 1.15 20.72
C ALA A 70 -20.10 1.40 19.28
N ALA A 71 -18.95 0.83 18.92
CA ALA A 71 -18.45 0.82 17.55
C ALA A 71 -19.10 -0.31 16.74
N ALA A 72 -19.66 0.01 15.58
CA ALA A 72 -19.98 -0.99 14.56
C ALA A 72 -18.90 -0.94 13.46
N PRO A 73 -18.22 -2.05 13.14
CA PRO A 73 -17.30 -2.08 12.01
C PRO A 73 -18.12 -1.98 10.72
N ASP A 74 -17.92 -0.88 10.00
CA ASP A 74 -18.79 -0.51 8.87
C ASP A 74 -17.99 -0.33 7.58
N CYS A 75 -16.66 -0.50 7.64
CA CYS A 75 -15.83 -0.37 6.44
C CYS A 75 -14.65 -1.35 6.40
N LEU A 76 -14.51 -2.05 5.28
CA LEU A 76 -13.35 -2.89 4.95
C LEU A 76 -12.60 -2.25 3.79
N VAL A 77 -11.29 -2.04 3.97
CA VAL A 77 -10.39 -1.61 2.92
C VAL A 77 -9.29 -2.66 2.76
N THR A 78 -9.22 -3.26 1.57
CA THR A 78 -8.13 -4.17 1.20
C THR A 78 -7.06 -3.37 0.47
N VAL A 79 -5.84 -3.39 0.98
CA VAL A 79 -4.68 -2.78 0.33
C VAL A 79 -3.93 -3.88 -0.42
N GLU A 80 -3.70 -3.69 -1.70
CA GLU A 80 -2.93 -4.62 -2.53
C GLU A 80 -1.44 -4.52 -2.15
N PRO A 81 -0.75 -5.66 -1.93
CA PRO A 81 0.70 -5.64 -1.79
C PRO A 81 1.34 -5.12 -3.08
N HIS A 82 2.38 -4.30 -2.94
CA HIS A 82 3.18 -3.90 -4.09
C HIS A 82 3.66 -5.16 -4.84
N SER A 83 3.53 -5.15 -6.16
CA SER A 83 3.77 -6.35 -6.98
C SER A 83 5.25 -6.72 -7.00
N LEU A 84 5.66 -7.60 -6.09
CA LEU A 84 6.96 -8.30 -6.12
C LEU A 84 7.28 -8.89 -7.50
N PRO A 85 6.33 -9.47 -8.26
CA PRO A 85 6.62 -9.99 -9.60
C PRO A 85 7.17 -8.94 -10.59
N VAL A 86 6.67 -7.71 -10.51
CA VAL A 86 7.13 -6.61 -11.39
C VAL A 86 8.57 -6.24 -11.05
N ALA A 87 8.92 -6.18 -9.77
CA ALA A 87 10.30 -5.93 -9.33
C ALA A 87 11.26 -7.03 -9.81
N PHE A 88 10.88 -8.30 -9.69
CA PHE A 88 11.66 -9.42 -10.22
C PHE A 88 11.78 -9.37 -11.75
N GLY A 89 10.75 -8.92 -12.46
CA GLY A 89 10.79 -8.68 -13.90
C GLY A 89 11.89 -7.69 -14.29
N PHE A 90 11.91 -6.50 -13.66
CA PHE A 90 12.95 -5.51 -13.91
C PHE A 90 14.35 -6.02 -13.56
N PHE A 91 14.50 -6.72 -12.42
CA PHE A 91 15.77 -7.30 -12.02
C PHE A 91 16.29 -8.34 -13.04
N THR A 92 15.40 -9.21 -13.54
CA THR A 92 15.75 -10.24 -14.51
C THR A 92 16.19 -9.66 -15.85
N VAL A 93 15.47 -8.64 -16.33
CA VAL A 93 15.84 -7.92 -17.56
C VAL A 93 17.20 -7.24 -17.39
N GLY A 94 17.41 -6.53 -16.26
CA GLY A 94 18.68 -5.90 -15.96
C GLY A 94 19.85 -6.88 -15.88
N LEU A 95 19.64 -8.04 -15.24
CA LEU A 95 20.63 -9.11 -15.17
C LEU A 95 20.98 -9.66 -16.57
N ALA A 96 19.98 -9.90 -17.42
CA ALA A 96 20.19 -10.40 -18.77
C ALA A 96 21.03 -9.43 -19.62
N VAL A 97 20.70 -8.13 -19.60
CA VAL A 97 21.47 -7.09 -20.29
C VAL A 97 22.90 -7.02 -19.74
N THR A 98 23.07 -7.05 -18.42
CA THR A 98 24.39 -7.03 -17.78
C THR A 98 25.26 -8.21 -18.23
N LEU A 99 24.70 -9.42 -18.24
CA LEU A 99 25.41 -10.62 -18.71
C LEU A 99 25.75 -10.51 -20.20
N LEU A 100 24.85 -9.99 -21.03
CA LEU A 100 25.11 -9.76 -22.45
C LEU A 100 26.32 -8.82 -22.63
N THR A 101 26.34 -7.69 -21.94
CA THR A 101 27.45 -6.72 -22.00
C THR A 101 28.77 -7.33 -21.52
N VAL A 102 28.77 -8.03 -20.38
CA VAL A 102 29.97 -8.69 -19.85
C VAL A 102 30.51 -9.72 -20.84
N THR A 103 29.63 -10.55 -21.43
CA THR A 103 30.07 -11.56 -22.40
C THR A 103 30.63 -10.93 -23.67
N MET A 104 30.07 -9.81 -24.14
CA MET A 104 30.59 -9.05 -25.28
C MET A 104 32.00 -8.52 -25.00
N VAL A 105 32.21 -7.88 -23.84
CA VAL A 105 33.53 -7.35 -23.44
C VAL A 105 34.57 -8.47 -23.31
N VAL A 106 34.22 -9.56 -22.62
CA VAL A 106 35.12 -10.69 -22.42
C VAL A 106 35.46 -11.36 -23.75
N ARG A 107 34.49 -11.54 -24.65
CA ARG A 107 34.72 -12.10 -25.99
C ARG A 107 35.59 -11.18 -26.84
N GLY A 108 35.29 -9.88 -26.89
CA GLY A 108 36.08 -8.90 -27.65
C GLY A 108 37.53 -8.86 -27.18
N HIS A 109 37.75 -8.83 -25.87
CA HIS A 109 39.08 -8.83 -25.29
C HIS A 109 39.87 -10.13 -25.57
N ARG A 110 39.20 -11.29 -25.55
CA ARG A 110 39.83 -12.57 -25.93
C ARG A 110 40.18 -12.64 -27.42
N ALA A 111 39.35 -12.08 -28.30
CA ALA A 111 39.60 -12.04 -29.74
C ALA A 111 40.79 -11.13 -30.10
N HIS A 112 40.89 -9.96 -29.46
CA HIS A 112 42.06 -9.06 -29.59
C HIS A 112 43.36 -9.75 -29.14
N ARG A 113 43.35 -10.45 -28.00
CA ARG A 113 44.54 -11.19 -27.53
C ARG A 113 44.95 -12.38 -28.42
N ARG A 114 44.04 -12.90 -29.26
CA ARG A 114 44.29 -14.04 -30.14
C ARG A 114 44.69 -13.64 -31.57
N GLY A 115 44.79 -12.35 -31.88
CA GLY A 115 45.18 -11.86 -33.21
C GLY A 115 44.16 -12.16 -34.31
N LEU A 116 42.91 -12.46 -33.96
CA LEU A 116 41.83 -12.78 -34.92
C LEU A 116 41.12 -11.55 -35.50
N ILE A 117 41.46 -10.36 -35.00
CA ILE A 117 40.98 -9.08 -35.50
C ILE A 117 42.21 -8.20 -35.64
N GLY A 118 42.81 -8.24 -36.82
CA GLY A 118 43.98 -7.48 -37.26
C GLY A 118 43.99 -7.48 -38.77
#